data_AF-C2EJ47-F1
#
_entry.id   AF-C2EJ47-F1
#
_cell.length_a   1.000
_cell.length_b   1.000
_cell.length_c   1.000
_cell.angle_alpha   90.00
_cell.angle_beta   90.00
_cell.angle_gamma   90.00
#
_symmetry.space_group_name_H-M   'P 1'
#
loop_
_entity.id
_entity.type
_entity.pdbx_description
1 polymer ?
#
loop_
_entity_poly.entity_id
_entity_poly.type
_entity_poly.pdbx_seq_one_letter_code
_entity_poly.pdbx_strand_id
1 'polypeptide(L)' 'MIDNGVGLINIPLYCWDEWNKLISDYYYDNDMSKIKEWTYKVGIQGIDIFKTSIKDK' A
#
# COMPACT_ATOMS: atom_id res chain seq x y z
N MET A 1 2.55 5.12 -10.52
CA MET A 1 3.51 5.71 -9.55
C MET A 1 2.80 5.88 -8.22
N ILE A 2 3.45 5.56 -7.10
CA ILE A 2 2.94 5.87 -5.76
C ILE A 2 3.01 7.39 -5.59
N ASP A 3 1.87 8.01 -5.30
CA ASP A 3 1.77 9.45 -5.07
C ASP A 3 2.66 9.81 -3.87
N ASN A 4 3.45 10.88 -4.03
CA ASN A 4 4.33 11.51 -3.03
C ASN A 4 5.66 10.80 -2.69
N GLY A 5 6.05 9.70 -3.35
CA GLY A 5 7.37 9.08 -3.14
C GLY A 5 7.65 8.61 -1.71
N VAL A 6 6.60 8.52 -0.88
CA VAL A 6 6.69 8.21 0.55
C VAL A 6 6.43 6.73 0.78
N GLY A 7 7.46 6.09 1.31
CA GLY A 7 7.38 4.81 1.98
C GLY A 7 7.97 3.66 1.17
N LEU A 8 8.80 2.88 1.85
CA LEU A 8 9.23 1.59 1.34
C LEU A 8 7.99 0.69 1.30
N ILE A 9 7.74 0.07 0.14
CA ILE A 9 6.78 -1.03 0.07
C ILE A 9 7.39 -2.16 0.89
N ASN A 10 6.78 -2.44 2.05
CA ASN A 10 7.17 -3.52 2.92
C ASN A 10 5.92 -4.31 3.30
N ILE A 11 5.61 -5.33 2.48
CA ILE A 11 4.45 -6.18 2.67
C ILE A 11 4.76 -7.23 3.74
N PRO A 12 4.05 -7.27 4.88
CA PRO A 12 4.22 -8.31 5.87
C PRO A 12 3.99 -9.70 5.26
N LEU A 13 4.76 -10.71 5.67
CA LEU A 13 4.70 -12.06 5.10
C LEU A 13 3.28 -12.66 5.08
N TYR A 14 2.48 -12.40 6.12
CA TYR A 14 1.09 -12.90 6.19
C TYR A 14 0.13 -12.25 5.18
N CYS A 15 0.52 -11.14 4.54
CA CYS A 15 -0.24 -10.47 3.50
C CYS A 15 0.17 -10.86 2.07
N TRP A 16 1.18 -11.74 1.90
CA TRP A 16 1.73 -12.07 0.59
C TRP A 16 0.72 -12.74 -0.34
N ASP A 17 -0.13 -13.62 0.18
CA ASP A 17 -1.13 -14.31 -0.66
C ASP A 17 -2.13 -13.33 -1.26
N GLU A 18 -2.61 -12.38 -0.45
CA GLU A 18 -3.53 -11.34 -0.89
C GLU A 18 -2.84 -10.38 -1.89
N TRP A 19 -1.60 -9.99 -1.61
CA TRP A 19 -0.82 -9.13 -2.49
C TRP A 19 -0.56 -9.78 -3.86
N ASN A 20 -0.20 -11.07 -3.89
CA ASN A 20 0.00 -11.81 -5.14
C ASN A 20 -1.29 -11.92 -5.95
N LYS A 21 -2.44 -12.11 -5.27
CA LYS A 21 -3.74 -12.09 -5.95
C LYS A 21 -4.03 -10.73 -6.58
N LEU A 22 -3.79 -9.63 -5.86
CA LEU A 22 -3.98 -8.28 -6.38
C LEU A 22 -3.08 -7.98 -7.58
N ILE A 23 -1.83 -8.46 -7.58
CA ILE A 23 -0.93 -8.38 -8.74
C ILE A 23 -1.52 -9.17 -9.91
N SER A 24 -1.94 -10.42 -9.66
CA SER A 24 -2.55 -11.27 -10.68
C SER A 24 -3.77 -10.60 -11.31
N ASP A 25 -4.69 -10.08 -10.49
CA ASP A 25 -5.90 -9.40 -10.95
C ASP A 25 -5.55 -8.20 -11.83
N TYR A 26 -4.56 -7.38 -11.43
CA TYR A 26 -4.05 -6.28 -12.24
C TYR A 26 -3.54 -6.73 -13.62
N TYR A 27 -2.85 -7.87 -13.72
CA TYR A 27 -2.43 -8.39 -15.02
C TYR A 27 -3.59 -8.85 -15.90
N TYR A 28 -4.73 -9.24 -15.31
CA TYR A 28 -5.93 -9.67 -16.06
C TYR A 28 -6.83 -8.50 -16.47
N ASP A 29 -7.08 -7.54 -15.58
CA ASP A 29 -8.04 -6.45 -15.81
C ASP A 29 -7.37 -5.10 -16.14
N ASN A 30 -6.05 -4.99 -15.98
CA ASN A 30 -5.25 -3.77 -16.12
C ASN A 30 -5.71 -2.61 -15.21
N ASP A 31 -6.46 -2.91 -14.15
CA ASP A 31 -6.96 -1.96 -13.16
C ASP A 31 -6.04 -1.90 -11.94
N MET A 32 -5.24 -0.84 -11.87
CA MET A 32 -4.30 -0.61 -10.77
C MET A 32 -4.97 -0.08 -9.50
N SER A 33 -6.26 0.28 -9.54
CA SER A 33 -6.95 0.97 -8.44
C SER A 33 -6.94 0.12 -7.17
N LYS A 34 -7.24 -1.17 -7.31
CA LYS A 34 -7.35 -2.13 -6.19
C LYS A 34 -6.00 -2.33 -5.49
N ILE A 35 -4.95 -2.65 -6.26
CA ILE A 35 -3.62 -2.88 -5.69
C ILE A 35 -3.04 -1.60 -5.09
N LYS A 36 -3.28 -0.44 -5.70
CA LYS A 36 -2.85 0.86 -5.16
C LYS A 36 -3.52 1.13 -3.82
N GLU A 37 -4.85 1.06 -3.75
CA GLU A 37 -5.61 1.30 -2.52
C GLU A 37 -5.17 0.36 -1.39
N TRP A 38 -5.03 -0.94 -1.68
CA TRP A 38 -4.59 -1.92 -0.68
C TRP A 38 -3.16 -1.64 -0.21
N THR A 39 -2.24 -1.34 -1.13
CA THR A 39 -0.84 -1.05 -0.78
C THR A 39 -0.75 0.15 0.15
N TYR A 40 -1.55 1.21 -0.05
CA TYR A 40 -1.60 2.35 0.87
C TYR A 40 -2.15 2.01 2.26
N LYS A 41 -3.06 1.03 2.37
CA LYS A 41 -3.65 0.65 3.66
C LYS A 41 -2.71 -0.20 4.51
N VAL A 42 -2.00 -1.15 3.90
CA VAL A 42 -1.27 -2.19 4.65
C VAL A 42 0.18 -2.41 4.19
N GLY A 43 0.54 -1.95 2.99
CA GLY A 43 1.82 -2.25 2.34
C GLY A 43 2.87 -1.15 2.45
N ILE A 44 2.50 0.04 2.90
CA ILE A 44 3.43 1.16 3.12
C ILE A 44 3.70 1.31 4.60
N GLN A 45 4.95 1.10 5.00
CA GLN A 45 5.43 1.42 6.34
C GLN A 45 6.02 2.84 6.35
N GLY A 46 5.76 3.60 7.43
CA GLY A 46 6.26 4.97 7.58
C GLY A 46 5.31 6.09 7.14
N ILE A 47 4.04 5.80 6.84
CA ILE A 47 3.00 6.83 6.65
C ILE A 47 2.30 7.25 7.96
N ASP A 48 2.39 6.44 9.02
CA ASP A 48 1.87 6.83 10.34
C ASP A 48 2.69 7.94 11.02
N ILE A 49 3.90 8.23 10.53
CA ILE A 49 4.71 9.37 10.99
C ILE A 49 3.97 10.70 10.75
N PHE A 50 3.10 10.76 9.72
CA PHE A 50 2.26 11.93 9.44
C PHE A 50 0.92 11.93 10.21
N LYS A 51 0.46 10.80 10.74
CA LYS A 51 -0.77 10.75 11.56
C LYS A 51 -0.55 11.26 12.98
N THR A 52 0.65 11.06 13.53
CA THR A 52 0.97 11.53 14.90
C THR A 52 1.17 13.04 14.97
N SER A 53 1.59 13.69 13.88
CA SER A 53 1.82 15.15 13.88
C SER A 53 0.55 16.01 13.88
N ILE A 54 -0.65 15.44 13.71
CA ILE A 54 -1.93 16.18 13.75
C ILE A 54 -2.60 16.06 15.13
N LYS A 55 -2.04 15.26 16.05
CA LYS A 55 -2.61 15.05 17.38
C LYS A 55 -1.92 15.79 18.52
N ASP A 56 -0.87 16.55 18.23
CA ASP A 56 -0.27 17.47 19.19
C ASP A 56 -0.49 18.92 18.73
N LYS A 57 -1.00 19.69 19.69
CA LYS A 57 -1.26 21.13 19.70
C LYS A 57 -0.16 22.00 19.11
#